data_AF-A2DWF8-F1
#
_entry.id   AF-A2DWF8-F1
#
_cell.length_a   1.000
_cell.length_b   1.000
_cell.length_c   1.000
_cell.angle_alpha   90.00
_cell.angle_beta   90.00
_cell.angle_gamma   90.00
#
_symmetry.space_group_name_H-M   'P 1'
#
loop_
_entity.id
_entity.type
_entity.pdbx_description
1 polymer ?
#
loop_
_entity_poly.entity_id
_entity_poly.type
_entity_poly.pdbx_seq_one_letter_code
_entity_poly.pdbx_strand_id
1 'polypeptide(L)'
;MASYSSNVMYSELFEQLNVYIKLFDDLYKLKTKNEEEISGFSNLIKETLIDTKIFSFEDIVYEINKCILANNRNLNSYLAILKHLYDQIHPKNVRNILGLMNYLFFKKYVIILDETNSDFEEFEPEEDSDSYLYILDYQLFLYPENTIYGAIMNDDVKSFISHTEEEGFDQNMEIINNLFYWLDQFDGYSLLRLCCYYGAEKCFKFLRTKFHSKITEECLIVSFLGGNQFIINECLKEITILDIYQRYM
;
A
#
# COMPACT_ATOMS: atom_id res chain seq x y z
N MET A 1 -3.43 23.08 -45.71
CA MET A 1 -4.58 22.63 -44.90
C MET A 1 -4.30 21.30 -44.20
N ALA A 2 -3.72 20.29 -44.85
CA ALA A 2 -3.34 19.02 -44.20
C ALA A 2 -2.28 19.15 -43.07
N SER A 3 -1.30 20.04 -43.19
CA SER A 3 -0.25 20.24 -42.17
C SER A 3 -0.70 21.03 -40.93
N TYR A 4 -1.80 21.79 -41.02
CA TYR A 4 -2.36 22.54 -39.90
C TYR A 4 -3.28 21.63 -39.06
N SER A 5 -4.05 20.77 -39.73
CA SER A 5 -4.89 19.73 -39.11
C SER A 5 -4.07 18.68 -38.35
N SER A 6 -2.90 18.27 -38.85
CA SER A 6 -2.03 17.30 -38.17
C SER A 6 -1.39 17.86 -36.89
N ASN A 7 -1.04 19.15 -36.87
CA ASN A 7 -0.47 19.80 -35.68
C ASN A 7 -1.50 20.02 -34.57
N VAL A 8 -2.75 20.36 -34.93
CA VAL A 8 -3.86 20.50 -33.97
C VAL A 8 -4.21 19.14 -33.34
N MET A 9 -4.25 18.08 -34.15
CA MET A 9 -4.51 16.72 -33.65
C MET A 9 -3.40 16.22 -32.70
N TYR A 10 -2.14 16.60 -32.97
CA TYR A 10 -1.00 16.27 -32.10
C TYR A 10 -1.04 17.04 -30.76
N SER A 11 -1.39 18.33 -30.79
CA SER A 11 -1.51 19.12 -29.55
C SER A 11 -2.66 18.64 -28.67
N GLU A 12 -3.81 18.29 -29.25
CA GLU A 12 -4.97 17.77 -28.50
C GLU A 12 -4.65 16.41 -27.86
N LEU A 13 -3.98 15.51 -28.58
CA LEU A 13 -3.54 14.21 -28.04
C LEU A 13 -2.54 14.38 -26.89
N PHE A 14 -1.60 15.31 -27.02
CA PHE A 14 -0.59 15.59 -25.99
C PHE A 14 -1.21 16.17 -24.71
N GLU A 15 -2.19 17.06 -24.85
CA GLU A 15 -2.94 17.60 -23.71
C GLU A 15 -3.71 16.49 -22.97
N GLN A 16 -4.40 15.61 -23.69
CA GLN A 16 -5.07 14.46 -23.08
C GLN A 16 -4.09 13.54 -22.34
N LEU A 17 -2.93 13.25 -22.95
CA LEU A 17 -1.88 12.45 -22.31
C LEU A 17 -1.42 13.05 -20.97
N ASN A 18 -1.24 14.37 -20.91
CA ASN A 18 -0.83 15.05 -19.69
C ASN A 18 -1.89 14.94 -18.58
N VAL A 19 -3.17 14.95 -18.93
CA VAL A 19 -4.25 14.74 -17.95
C VAL A 19 -4.13 13.34 -17.32
N TYR A 20 -3.92 12.30 -18.14
CA TYR A 20 -3.75 10.93 -17.64
C TYR A 20 -2.51 10.78 -16.77
N ILE A 21 -1.35 11.28 -17.23
CA ILE A 21 -0.10 11.21 -16.49
C ILE A 21 -0.25 11.89 -15.12
N LYS A 22 -0.82 13.10 -15.10
CA LYS A 22 -1.04 13.82 -13.85
C LYS A 22 -1.98 13.07 -12.91
N LEU A 23 -3.08 12.51 -13.43
CA LEU A 23 -4.04 11.75 -12.64
C LEU A 23 -3.37 10.56 -11.95
N PHE A 24 -2.57 9.78 -12.68
CA PHE A 24 -1.84 8.66 -12.08
C PHE A 24 -0.75 9.12 -11.13
N ASP A 25 0.00 10.18 -11.45
CA ASP A 25 0.97 10.77 -10.53
C ASP A 25 0.33 11.16 -9.19
N ASP A 26 -0.85 11.79 -9.25
CA ASP A 26 -1.62 12.20 -8.07
C ASP A 26 -2.17 10.96 -7.32
N LEU A 27 -2.60 9.91 -8.04
CA LEU A 27 -3.06 8.66 -7.45
C LEU A 27 -1.94 7.94 -6.68
N TYR A 28 -0.76 7.77 -7.28
CA TYR A 28 0.38 7.14 -6.60
C TYR A 28 0.89 7.96 -5.40
N LYS A 29 0.69 9.29 -5.43
CA LYS A 29 1.11 10.23 -4.37
C LYS A 29 -0.03 10.61 -3.41
N LEU A 30 -1.15 9.88 -3.42
CA LEU A 30 -2.30 10.17 -2.58
C LEU A 30 -1.90 10.20 -1.10
N LYS A 31 -2.29 11.28 -0.41
CA LYS A 31 -1.99 11.52 1.03
C LYS A 31 -3.21 11.96 1.84
N THR A 32 -4.35 12.13 1.18
CA THR A 32 -5.55 12.66 1.83
C THR A 32 -6.34 11.55 2.50
N LYS A 33 -6.94 11.89 3.64
CA LYS A 33 -7.96 11.10 4.33
C LYS A 33 -9.31 11.84 4.35
N ASN A 34 -9.41 12.99 3.68
CA ASN A 34 -10.61 13.79 3.63
C ASN A 34 -11.61 13.15 2.63
N GLU A 35 -12.83 12.89 3.10
CA GLU A 35 -13.85 12.21 2.30
C GLU A 35 -14.30 13.02 1.07
N GLU A 36 -14.37 14.34 1.16
CA GLU A 36 -14.74 15.21 0.04
C GLU A 36 -13.66 15.22 -1.04
N GLU A 37 -12.39 15.30 -0.64
CA GLU A 37 -11.26 15.20 -1.57
C GLU A 37 -11.21 13.83 -2.25
N ILE A 38 -11.45 12.75 -1.51
CA ILE A 38 -11.53 11.38 -2.04
C ILE A 38 -12.68 11.25 -3.04
N SER A 39 -13.87 11.73 -2.70
CA SER A 39 -15.03 11.72 -3.60
C SER A 39 -14.76 12.53 -4.88
N GLY A 40 -14.19 13.72 -4.74
CA GLY A 40 -13.79 14.56 -5.87
C GLY A 40 -12.78 13.86 -6.79
N PHE A 41 -11.76 13.22 -6.22
CA PHE A 41 -10.76 12.48 -6.99
C PHE A 41 -11.35 11.23 -7.66
N SER A 42 -12.29 10.56 -7.01
CA SER A 42 -13.02 9.42 -7.58
C SER A 42 -13.87 9.82 -8.78
N ASN A 43 -14.57 10.97 -8.70
CA ASN A 43 -15.30 11.52 -9.83
C ASN A 43 -14.36 11.82 -11.01
N LEU A 44 -13.19 12.40 -10.73
CA LEU A 44 -12.18 12.69 -11.75
C LEU A 44 -11.71 11.41 -12.46
N ILE A 45 -11.45 10.33 -11.71
CA ILE A 45 -11.09 9.00 -12.27
C ILE A 45 -12.22 8.49 -13.17
N LYS A 46 -13.47 8.54 -12.68
CA LYS A 46 -14.62 8.07 -13.45
C LYS A 46 -14.77 8.84 -14.77
N GLU A 47 -14.82 10.17 -14.70
CA GLU A 47 -15.02 11.04 -15.87
C GLU A 47 -13.88 10.91 -16.88
N THR A 48 -12.64 10.82 -16.39
CA THR A 48 -11.44 10.87 -17.23
C THR A 48 -11.10 9.52 -17.85
N LEU A 49 -11.29 8.42 -17.11
CA LEU A 49 -10.80 7.09 -17.51
C LEU A 49 -11.93 6.11 -17.86
N ILE A 50 -13.01 6.09 -17.06
CA ILE A 50 -14.06 5.08 -17.19
C ILE A 50 -15.12 5.52 -18.21
N ASP A 51 -15.64 6.74 -18.08
CA ASP A 51 -16.67 7.27 -18.98
C ASP A 51 -16.13 7.47 -20.42
N THR A 52 -14.82 7.74 -20.55
CA THR A 52 -14.08 7.79 -21.81
C THR A 52 -13.75 6.41 -22.37
N LYS A 53 -14.01 5.33 -21.60
CA LYS A 53 -13.75 3.92 -21.96
C LYS A 53 -12.28 3.59 -22.19
N ILE A 54 -11.37 4.33 -21.57
CA ILE A 54 -9.93 4.06 -21.62
C ILE A 54 -9.60 2.94 -20.65
N PHE A 55 -10.22 2.95 -19.47
CA PHE A 55 -10.11 1.92 -18.44
C PHE A 55 -11.49 1.35 -18.13
N SER A 56 -11.55 0.05 -17.89
CA SER A 56 -12.67 -0.60 -17.21
C SER A 56 -12.58 -0.38 -15.69
N PHE A 57 -13.63 -0.75 -14.96
CA PHE A 57 -13.58 -0.70 -13.49
C PHE A 57 -12.49 -1.65 -12.95
N GLU A 58 -12.36 -2.82 -13.59
CA GLU A 58 -11.37 -3.85 -13.29
C GLU A 58 -9.95 -3.33 -13.47
N ASP A 59 -9.69 -2.58 -14.54
CA ASP A 59 -8.38 -1.96 -14.77
C ASP A 59 -8.06 -0.92 -13.66
N ILE A 60 -9.07 -0.17 -13.19
CA ILE A 60 -8.89 0.77 -12.07
C ILE A 60 -8.61 0.04 -10.75
N VAL A 61 -9.30 -1.09 -10.48
CA VAL A 61 -8.98 -1.92 -9.30
C VAL A 61 -7.54 -2.43 -9.37
N TYR A 62 -7.09 -2.86 -10.54
CA TYR A 62 -5.72 -3.31 -10.76
C TYR A 62 -4.68 -2.19 -10.53
N GLU A 63 -4.91 -0.99 -11.06
CA GLU A 63 -4.02 0.15 -10.84
C GLU A 63 -4.02 0.62 -9.38
N ILE A 64 -5.18 0.62 -8.71
CA ILE A 64 -5.26 0.95 -7.28
C ILE A 64 -4.53 -0.08 -6.43
N ASN A 65 -4.59 -1.37 -6.77
CA ASN A 65 -3.81 -2.39 -6.09
C ASN A 65 -2.29 -2.09 -6.14
N LYS A 66 -1.77 -1.66 -7.30
CA LYS A 66 -0.36 -1.23 -7.39
C LYS A 66 -0.06 -0.02 -6.50
N CYS A 67 -0.98 0.95 -6.45
CA CYS A 67 -0.83 2.14 -5.60
C CYS A 67 -0.84 1.78 -4.11
N ILE A 68 -1.69 0.85 -3.69
CA ILE A 68 -1.72 0.31 -2.33
C ILE A 68 -0.37 -0.31 -2.00
N LEU A 69 0.17 -1.17 -2.85
CA LEU A 69 1.46 -1.83 -2.58
C LEU A 69 2.62 -0.82 -2.48
N ALA A 70 2.58 0.26 -3.26
CA ALA A 70 3.57 1.33 -3.21
C ALA A 70 3.42 2.29 -2.02
N ASN A 71 2.20 2.49 -1.50
CA ASN A 71 1.87 3.50 -0.50
C ASN A 71 0.73 3.02 0.41
N ASN A 72 0.92 1.88 1.08
CA ASN A 72 -0.15 1.26 1.88
C ASN A 72 -0.56 2.07 3.13
N ARG A 73 0.20 3.12 3.49
CA ARG A 73 -0.19 4.12 4.50
C ARG A 73 -1.57 4.72 4.20
N ASN A 74 -1.90 4.88 2.92
CA ASN A 74 -3.17 5.46 2.47
C ASN A 74 -4.17 4.39 1.99
N LEU A 75 -3.99 3.12 2.41
CA LEU A 75 -4.87 2.00 2.08
C LEU A 75 -6.35 2.36 2.18
N ASN A 76 -6.75 2.96 3.30
CA ASN A 76 -8.14 3.31 3.54
C ASN A 76 -8.71 4.31 2.52
N SER A 77 -7.89 5.25 2.05
CA SER A 77 -8.27 6.24 1.05
C SER A 77 -8.40 5.58 -0.33
N TYR A 78 -7.50 4.68 -0.69
CA TYR A 78 -7.59 3.92 -1.94
C TYR A 78 -8.85 3.04 -1.99
N LEU A 79 -9.15 2.34 -0.91
CA LEU A 79 -10.38 1.54 -0.80
C LEU A 79 -11.62 2.42 -0.88
N ALA A 80 -11.59 3.62 -0.29
CA ALA A 80 -12.69 4.58 -0.37
C ALA A 80 -12.89 5.11 -1.80
N ILE A 81 -11.82 5.35 -2.55
CA ILE A 81 -11.90 5.70 -3.98
C ILE A 81 -12.64 4.61 -4.76
N LEU A 82 -12.22 3.35 -4.60
CA LEU A 82 -12.87 2.22 -5.25
C LEU A 82 -14.32 2.05 -4.83
N LYS A 83 -14.63 2.25 -3.55
CA LYS A 83 -16.00 2.18 -3.04
C LYS A 83 -16.90 3.23 -3.68
N HIS A 84 -16.42 4.47 -3.77
CA HIS A 84 -17.16 5.54 -4.40
C HIS A 84 -17.40 5.26 -5.89
N LEU A 85 -16.39 4.77 -6.62
CA LEU A 85 -16.54 4.34 -8.01
C LEU A 85 -17.55 3.19 -8.15
N TYR A 86 -17.45 2.17 -7.30
CA TYR A 86 -18.36 1.03 -7.29
C TYR A 86 -19.82 1.46 -7.10
N ASP A 87 -20.07 2.38 -6.16
CA ASP A 87 -21.42 2.90 -5.88
C ASP A 87 -21.98 3.77 -7.01
N GLN A 88 -21.13 4.41 -7.80
CA GLN A 88 -21.58 5.25 -8.92
C GLN A 88 -21.82 4.44 -10.20
N ILE A 89 -20.99 3.44 -10.44
CA ILE A 89 -20.95 2.67 -11.69
C ILE A 89 -21.87 1.44 -11.58
N HIS A 90 -21.96 0.83 -10.40
CA HIS A 90 -22.61 -0.46 -10.17
C HIS A 90 -22.17 -1.52 -11.20
N PRO A 91 -20.86 -1.83 -11.26
CA PRO A 91 -20.32 -2.72 -12.28
C PRO A 91 -20.94 -4.11 -12.16
N LYS A 92 -21.15 -4.78 -13.30
CA LYS A 92 -21.75 -6.11 -13.38
C LYS A 92 -20.75 -7.09 -13.95
N ASN A 93 -20.71 -8.30 -13.38
CA ASN A 93 -19.81 -9.37 -13.81
C ASN A 93 -18.32 -8.98 -13.75
N VAL A 94 -17.93 -8.27 -12.70
CA VAL A 94 -16.52 -7.96 -12.40
C VAL A 94 -15.75 -9.27 -12.25
N ARG A 95 -14.58 -9.37 -12.90
CA ARG A 95 -13.74 -10.57 -12.95
C ARG A 95 -12.25 -10.22 -12.88
N ASN A 96 -11.44 -11.22 -12.55
CA ASN A 96 -9.98 -11.13 -12.47
C ASN A 96 -9.51 -10.11 -11.42
N ILE A 97 -10.28 -9.95 -10.34
CA ILE A 97 -9.86 -9.14 -9.20
C ILE A 97 -8.95 -9.99 -8.33
N LEU A 98 -7.82 -9.45 -7.88
CA LEU A 98 -6.89 -10.16 -6.99
C LEU A 98 -7.57 -10.53 -5.66
N GLY A 99 -7.27 -11.72 -5.11
CA GLY A 99 -7.88 -12.19 -3.86
C GLY A 99 -7.71 -11.22 -2.69
N LEU A 100 -6.53 -10.58 -2.57
CA LEU A 100 -6.27 -9.51 -1.61
C LEU A 100 -7.28 -8.36 -1.72
N MET A 101 -7.56 -7.89 -2.93
CA MET A 101 -8.49 -6.78 -3.15
C MET A 101 -9.92 -7.17 -2.77
N ASN A 102 -10.36 -8.38 -3.16
CA ASN A 102 -11.65 -8.93 -2.73
C ASN A 102 -11.75 -9.00 -1.20
N TYR A 103 -10.73 -9.54 -0.53
CA TYR A 103 -10.67 -9.67 0.92
C TYR A 103 -10.78 -8.32 1.63
N LEU A 104 -9.96 -7.34 1.25
CA LEU A 104 -9.96 -6.01 1.86
C LEU A 104 -11.31 -5.31 1.68
N PHE A 105 -11.92 -5.44 0.51
CA PHE A 105 -13.23 -4.85 0.22
C PHE A 105 -14.35 -5.51 1.02
N PHE A 106 -14.32 -6.84 1.14
CA PHE A 106 -15.27 -7.59 1.95
C PHE A 106 -15.16 -7.22 3.43
N LYS A 107 -13.95 -7.22 4.00
CA LYS A 107 -13.77 -6.87 5.42
C LYS A 107 -14.16 -5.44 5.75
N LYS A 108 -13.98 -4.51 4.82
CA LYS A 108 -14.27 -3.09 5.07
C LYS A 108 -15.72 -2.70 4.75
N TYR A 109 -16.28 -3.22 3.66
CA TYR A 109 -17.56 -2.77 3.12
C TYR A 109 -18.61 -3.89 2.99
N VAL A 110 -18.26 -5.13 3.31
CA VAL A 110 -19.13 -6.31 3.13
C VAL A 110 -19.56 -6.46 1.66
N ILE A 111 -18.64 -6.17 0.74
CA ILE A 111 -18.82 -6.27 -0.71
C ILE A 111 -17.76 -7.20 -1.28
N ILE A 112 -18.19 -8.19 -2.05
CA ILE A 112 -17.33 -9.04 -2.88
C ILE A 112 -17.29 -8.41 -4.27
N LEU A 113 -16.10 -8.05 -4.76
CA LEU A 113 -15.97 -7.42 -6.08
C LEU A 113 -16.11 -8.47 -7.19
N ASP A 114 -15.38 -9.58 -7.07
CA ASP A 114 -15.40 -10.70 -8.03
C ASP A 114 -15.87 -11.98 -7.32
N GLU A 115 -17.12 -12.35 -7.54
CA GLU A 115 -17.74 -13.57 -7.00
C GLU A 115 -17.16 -14.87 -7.60
N THR A 116 -16.41 -14.78 -8.70
CA THR A 116 -15.83 -15.94 -9.37
C THR A 116 -14.42 -16.27 -8.90
N ASN A 117 -13.83 -15.42 -8.06
CA ASN A 117 -12.47 -15.60 -7.61
C ASN A 117 -12.39 -16.67 -6.50
N SER A 118 -11.85 -17.84 -6.85
CA SER A 118 -11.56 -18.94 -5.92
C SER A 118 -10.48 -18.60 -4.89
N ASP A 119 -9.54 -17.71 -5.22
CA ASP A 119 -8.49 -17.27 -4.29
C ASP A 119 -9.08 -16.53 -3.09
N PHE A 120 -10.31 -16.01 -3.19
CA PHE A 120 -11.01 -15.41 -2.05
C PHE A 120 -11.30 -16.44 -0.95
N GLU A 121 -11.61 -17.70 -1.32
CA GLU A 121 -11.84 -18.78 -0.35
C GLU A 121 -10.57 -19.08 0.45
N GLU A 122 -9.37 -18.84 -0.11
CA GLU A 122 -8.09 -18.98 0.62
C GLU A 122 -7.94 -17.96 1.76
N PHE A 123 -8.69 -16.84 1.73
CA PHE A 123 -8.74 -15.83 2.78
C PHE A 123 -9.92 -15.99 3.75
N GLU A 124 -10.71 -17.07 3.68
CA GLU A 124 -11.63 -17.49 4.75
C GLU A 124 -11.02 -18.71 5.48
N PRO A 125 -10.28 -18.51 6.59
CA PRO A 125 -9.58 -19.58 7.26
C PRO A 125 -10.53 -20.39 8.12
N GLU A 126 -10.20 -21.66 8.28
CA GLU A 126 -10.63 -22.43 9.45
C GLU A 126 -9.95 -21.84 10.71
N GLU A 127 -10.67 -21.78 11.84
CA GLU A 127 -10.28 -21.05 13.08
C GLU A 127 -8.88 -21.42 13.63
N ASP A 128 -8.32 -22.58 13.24
CA ASP A 128 -7.04 -23.11 13.72
C ASP A 128 -5.90 -23.11 12.66
N SER A 129 -6.04 -22.37 11.56
CA SER A 129 -5.06 -22.36 10.47
C SER A 129 -4.10 -21.15 10.51
N ASP A 130 -2.88 -21.32 9.99
CA ASP A 130 -1.90 -20.24 9.83
C ASP A 130 -2.47 -19.05 9.01
N SER A 131 -3.42 -19.32 8.10
CA SER A 131 -4.19 -18.33 7.34
C SER A 131 -4.93 -17.31 8.23
N TYR A 132 -5.31 -17.67 9.46
CA TYR A 132 -5.94 -16.75 10.41
C TYR A 132 -5.00 -15.62 10.86
N LEU A 133 -3.70 -15.91 10.99
CA LEU A 133 -2.69 -14.92 11.36
C LEU A 133 -2.55 -13.84 10.27
N TYR A 134 -2.53 -14.25 9.00
CA TYR A 134 -2.51 -13.34 7.85
C TYR A 134 -3.73 -12.38 7.85
N ILE A 135 -4.90 -12.86 8.24
CA ILE A 135 -6.13 -12.05 8.32
C ILE A 135 -6.06 -10.99 9.39
N LEU A 136 -5.60 -11.37 10.58
CA LEU A 136 -5.42 -10.45 11.68
C LEU A 136 -4.46 -9.33 11.27
N ASP A 137 -3.38 -9.67 10.57
CA ASP A 137 -2.43 -8.69 10.05
C ASP A 137 -3.08 -7.67 9.13
N TYR A 138 -3.95 -8.05 8.18
CA TYR A 138 -4.63 -7.07 7.33
C TYR A 138 -5.59 -6.14 8.10
N GLN A 139 -6.27 -6.66 9.12
CA GLN A 139 -7.16 -5.84 9.94
C GLN A 139 -6.41 -4.71 10.65
N LEU A 140 -5.16 -4.98 11.06
CA LEU A 140 -4.28 -4.00 11.68
C LEU A 140 -3.90 -2.85 10.73
N PHE A 141 -3.96 -3.05 9.40
CA PHE A 141 -3.74 -1.99 8.41
C PHE A 141 -5.04 -1.28 7.99
N LEU A 142 -6.18 -1.96 8.06
CA LEU A 142 -7.49 -1.35 7.84
C LEU A 142 -7.89 -0.43 9.00
N TYR A 143 -7.52 -0.82 10.22
CA TYR A 143 -7.84 -0.11 11.46
C TYR A 143 -6.57 0.08 12.30
N PRO A 144 -5.61 0.90 11.82
CA PRO A 144 -4.31 1.04 12.46
C PRO A 144 -4.37 1.80 13.78
N GLU A 145 -5.48 2.47 14.10
CA GLU A 145 -5.64 3.25 15.32
C GLU A 145 -5.38 2.39 16.58
N ASN A 146 -4.53 2.89 17.48
CA ASN A 146 -4.15 2.21 18.72
C ASN A 146 -3.45 0.85 18.54
N THR A 147 -2.89 0.59 17.35
CA THR A 147 -2.01 -0.56 17.12
C THR A 147 -0.55 -0.12 17.11
N ILE A 148 0.36 -1.04 17.44
CA ILE A 148 1.81 -0.80 17.31
C ILE A 148 2.20 -0.44 15.86
N TYR A 149 1.50 -0.99 14.88
CA TYR A 149 1.72 -0.71 13.47
C TYR A 149 1.25 0.68 13.07
N GLY A 150 0.11 1.13 13.59
CA GLY A 150 -0.33 2.52 13.44
C GLY A 150 0.61 3.51 14.12
N ALA A 151 1.19 3.14 15.25
CA ALA A 151 2.22 3.94 15.90
C ALA A 151 3.48 4.08 15.02
N ILE A 152 3.95 2.99 14.40
CA ILE A 152 5.05 3.06 13.42
C ILE A 152 4.64 3.88 12.19
N MET A 153 3.49 3.59 11.59
CA MET A 153 3.02 4.22 10.36
C MET A 153 2.98 5.75 10.46
N ASN A 154 2.67 6.28 11.65
CA ASN A 154 2.58 7.70 11.95
C ASN A 154 3.79 8.28 12.71
N ASP A 155 4.84 7.49 12.95
CA ASP A 155 6.01 7.84 13.78
C ASP A 155 5.63 8.38 15.18
N ASP A 156 4.58 7.80 15.77
CA ASP A 156 4.13 8.10 17.13
C ASP A 156 4.89 7.24 18.15
N VAL A 157 6.09 7.70 18.48
CA VAL A 157 6.98 7.02 19.43
C VAL A 157 6.37 6.86 20.82
N LYS A 158 5.44 7.71 21.25
CA LYS A 158 4.83 7.59 22.59
C LYS A 158 3.91 6.37 22.65
N SER A 159 3.01 6.26 21.69
CA SER A 159 2.13 5.10 21.55
C SER A 159 2.96 3.84 21.29
N PHE A 160 4.01 3.93 20.48
CA PHE A 160 4.92 2.81 20.23
C PHE A 160 5.57 2.28 21.53
N ILE A 161 6.13 3.17 22.35
CA ILE A 161 6.75 2.78 23.63
C ILE A 161 5.72 2.09 24.53
N SER A 162 4.51 2.64 24.64
CA SER A 162 3.44 2.04 25.43
C SER A 162 3.17 0.59 25.02
N HIS A 163 3.09 0.31 23.72
CA HIS A 163 2.90 -1.06 23.22
C HIS A 163 4.08 -1.98 23.55
N THR A 164 5.32 -1.47 23.53
CA THR A 164 6.49 -2.29 23.88
C THR A 164 6.61 -2.61 25.38
N GLU A 165 5.82 -1.96 26.22
CA GLU A 165 5.76 -2.19 27.67
C GLU A 165 4.59 -3.10 28.07
N GLU A 166 3.74 -3.51 27.13
CA GLU A 166 2.64 -4.43 27.37
C GLU A 166 3.14 -5.83 27.73
N GLU A 167 2.41 -6.53 28.61
CA GLU A 167 2.73 -7.91 28.97
C GLU A 167 2.59 -8.81 27.74
N GLY A 168 3.64 -9.59 27.45
CA GLY A 168 3.67 -10.48 26.28
C GLY A 168 4.19 -9.84 24.99
N PHE A 169 4.66 -8.59 25.02
CA PHE A 169 5.32 -7.98 23.86
C PHE A 169 6.56 -8.79 23.43
N ASP A 170 6.60 -9.17 22.15
CA ASP A 170 7.76 -9.81 21.52
C ASP A 170 8.48 -8.83 20.59
N GLN A 171 9.70 -8.46 20.96
CA GLN A 171 10.55 -7.57 20.17
C GLN A 171 10.95 -8.16 18.80
N ASN A 172 10.86 -9.48 18.64
CA ASN A 172 11.19 -10.20 17.41
C ASN A 172 9.96 -10.49 16.56
N MET A 173 8.80 -9.92 16.91
CA MET A 173 7.58 -10.08 16.12
C MET A 173 7.79 -9.62 14.67
N GLU A 174 7.24 -10.38 13.75
CA GLU A 174 7.24 -10.10 12.32
C GLU A 174 5.81 -10.19 11.78
N ILE A 175 5.47 -9.31 10.84
CA ILE A 175 4.22 -9.41 10.06
C ILE A 175 4.51 -10.14 8.77
N ILE A 176 3.63 -11.06 8.39
CA ILE A 176 3.68 -11.68 7.07
C ILE A 176 2.34 -11.39 6.40
N ASN A 177 2.31 -10.52 5.40
CA ASN A 177 1.10 -10.31 4.61
C ASN A 177 1.40 -9.77 3.20
N ASN A 178 0.39 -9.87 2.32
CA ASN A 178 0.55 -9.55 0.91
C ASN A 178 0.59 -8.03 0.61
N LEU A 179 0.37 -7.15 1.59
CA LEU A 179 0.53 -5.70 1.40
C LEU A 179 2.00 -5.29 1.21
N PHE A 180 2.93 -6.17 1.58
CA PHE A 180 4.36 -5.93 1.47
C PHE A 180 5.07 -6.90 0.51
N TYR A 181 4.30 -7.66 -0.28
CA TYR A 181 4.76 -8.77 -1.13
C TYR A 181 5.58 -8.36 -2.36
N TRP A 182 5.81 -7.06 -2.60
CA TRP A 182 6.66 -6.60 -3.71
C TRP A 182 8.11 -7.08 -3.64
N LEU A 183 8.50 -7.73 -2.54
CA LEU A 183 9.81 -8.30 -2.33
C LEU A 183 9.65 -9.78 -1.94
N ASP A 184 9.27 -10.59 -2.94
CA ASP A 184 9.03 -12.05 -3.00
C ASP A 184 10.03 -12.99 -2.27
N GLN A 185 10.94 -12.46 -1.46
CA GLN A 185 12.06 -13.20 -0.87
C GLN A 185 12.17 -13.08 0.65
N PHE A 186 11.14 -12.58 1.34
CA PHE A 186 11.26 -12.27 2.76
C PHE A 186 10.26 -13.01 3.64
N ASP A 187 10.77 -13.59 4.72
CA ASP A 187 10.03 -14.39 5.71
C ASP A 187 9.10 -13.56 6.61
N GLY A 188 9.14 -12.22 6.52
CA GLY A 188 8.30 -11.31 7.32
C GLY A 188 8.84 -9.88 7.40
N TYR A 189 8.08 -8.98 8.02
CA TYR A 189 8.48 -7.60 8.31
C TYR A 189 8.60 -7.40 9.81
N SER A 190 9.84 -7.32 10.30
CA SER A 190 10.13 -6.91 11.67
C SER A 190 9.72 -5.45 11.91
N LEU A 191 9.53 -5.08 13.19
CA LEU A 191 9.19 -3.71 13.59
C LEU A 191 10.21 -2.68 13.05
N LEU A 192 11.50 -3.03 13.01
CA LEU A 192 12.53 -2.14 12.48
C LEU A 192 12.40 -1.97 10.96
N ARG A 193 12.08 -3.04 10.23
CA ARG A 193 11.84 -2.99 8.78
C ARG A 193 10.61 -2.14 8.46
N LEU A 194 9.54 -2.24 9.25
CA LEU A 194 8.37 -1.36 9.13
C LEU A 194 8.74 0.11 9.40
N CYS A 195 9.60 0.38 10.38
CA CYS A 195 10.09 1.75 10.59
C CYS A 195 10.84 2.27 9.37
N CYS A 196 11.63 1.44 8.70
CA CYS A 196 12.32 1.80 7.46
C CYS A 196 11.33 2.05 6.32
N TYR A 197 10.36 1.15 6.12
CA TYR A 197 9.33 1.26 5.08
C TYR A 197 8.49 2.54 5.23
N TYR A 198 8.08 2.88 6.46
CA TYR A 198 7.27 4.08 6.73
C TYR A 198 8.09 5.34 6.99
N GLY A 199 9.43 5.27 7.07
CA GLY A 199 10.25 6.41 7.42
C GLY A 199 10.06 6.90 8.88
N ALA A 200 9.72 5.98 9.79
CA ALA A 200 9.39 6.25 11.20
C ALA A 200 10.67 6.42 12.06
N GLU A 201 11.29 7.59 11.95
CA GLU A 201 12.60 7.88 12.54
C GLU A 201 12.65 7.72 14.06
N LYS A 202 11.62 8.17 14.78
CA LYS A 202 11.62 8.12 16.25
C LYS A 202 11.44 6.69 16.74
N CYS A 203 10.52 5.94 16.14
CA CYS A 203 10.32 4.53 16.45
C CYS A 203 11.59 3.71 16.10
N PHE A 204 12.21 3.98 14.95
CA PHE A 204 13.48 3.39 14.53
C PHE A 204 14.59 3.61 15.58
N LYS A 205 14.80 4.86 16.00
CA LYS A 205 15.81 5.22 17.01
C LYS A 205 15.57 4.50 18.33
N PHE A 206 14.32 4.40 18.75
CA PHE A 206 13.96 3.69 19.97
C PHE A 206 14.30 2.20 19.88
N LEU A 207 13.91 1.52 18.79
CA LEU A 207 14.25 0.10 18.56
C LEU A 207 15.77 -0.15 18.59
N ARG A 208 16.55 0.69 17.88
CA ARG A 208 18.02 0.60 17.87
C ARG A 208 18.64 0.82 19.25
N THR A 209 18.08 1.72 20.05
CA THR A 209 18.65 2.09 21.36
C THR A 209 18.25 1.10 22.46
N LYS A 210 16.97 0.72 22.52
CA LYS A 210 16.39 -0.07 23.61
C LYS A 210 16.59 -1.57 23.40
N PHE A 211 16.32 -2.04 22.19
CA PHE A 211 16.31 -3.47 21.85
C PHE A 211 17.52 -3.90 21.02
N HIS A 212 18.36 -2.94 20.60
CA HIS A 212 19.51 -3.19 19.74
C HIS A 212 19.14 -3.91 18.44
N SER A 213 17.91 -3.70 17.94
CA SER A 213 17.35 -4.39 16.77
C SER A 213 18.27 -4.25 15.56
N LYS A 214 18.78 -5.35 15.01
CA LYS A 214 19.79 -5.36 13.95
C LYS A 214 19.28 -4.72 12.65
N ILE A 215 20.07 -3.82 12.04
CA ILE A 215 19.83 -3.37 10.67
C ILE A 215 20.18 -4.49 9.70
N THR A 216 19.29 -4.78 8.76
CA THR A 216 19.48 -5.79 7.71
C THR A 216 19.55 -5.13 6.34
N GLU A 217 19.97 -5.89 5.32
CA GLU A 217 19.97 -5.43 3.92
C GLU A 217 18.57 -4.99 3.47
N GLU A 218 17.53 -5.70 3.91
CA GLU A 218 16.15 -5.37 3.58
C GLU A 218 15.72 -4.04 4.20
N CYS A 219 16.22 -3.71 5.40
CA CYS A 219 16.00 -2.40 6.00
C CYS A 219 16.53 -1.29 5.09
N LEU A 220 17.71 -1.47 4.48
CA LEU A 220 18.25 -0.53 3.51
C LEU A 220 17.37 -0.43 2.25
N ILE A 221 16.97 -1.56 1.66
CA ILE A 221 16.12 -1.58 0.45
C ILE A 221 14.82 -0.80 0.68
N VAL A 222 14.09 -1.13 1.76
CA VAL A 222 12.79 -0.48 2.03
C VAL A 222 12.93 0.93 2.59
N SER A 223 14.09 1.33 3.14
CA SER A 223 14.32 2.70 3.61
C SER A 223 14.20 3.75 2.50
N PHE A 224 14.49 3.37 1.25
CA PHE A 224 14.31 4.24 0.09
C PHE A 224 12.82 4.51 -0.21
N LEU A 225 11.94 3.55 0.06
CA LEU A 225 10.49 3.73 -0.05
C LEU A 225 9.99 4.71 1.03
N GLY A 226 10.49 4.55 2.26
CA GLY A 226 10.16 5.47 3.36
C GLY A 226 10.70 6.88 3.18
N GLY A 227 11.80 7.04 2.43
CA GLY A 227 12.36 8.33 2.04
C GLY A 227 12.91 9.16 3.21
N ASN A 228 13.09 8.56 4.39
CA ASN A 228 13.67 9.26 5.54
C ASN A 228 15.21 9.24 5.47
N GLN A 229 15.81 10.40 5.26
CA GLN A 229 17.26 10.54 5.08
C GLN A 229 18.08 10.03 6.27
N PHE A 230 17.59 10.19 7.51
CA PHE A 230 18.28 9.69 8.68
C PHE A 230 18.34 8.16 8.65
N ILE A 231 17.21 7.48 8.42
CA ILE A 231 17.16 6.02 8.38
C ILE A 231 18.01 5.46 7.25
N ILE A 232 17.93 6.05 6.04
CA ILE A 232 18.75 5.65 4.89
C ILE A 232 20.24 5.73 5.26
N ASN A 233 20.67 6.84 5.87
CA ASN A 233 22.06 7.03 6.26
C ASN A 233 22.51 6.06 7.36
N GLU A 234 21.66 5.74 8.32
CA GLU A 234 21.97 4.71 9.33
C GLU A 234 22.10 3.33 8.68
N CYS A 235 21.23 2.98 7.74
CA CYS A 235 21.31 1.71 7.04
C CYS A 235 22.60 1.58 6.20
N LEU A 236 22.98 2.64 5.48
CA LEU A 236 24.21 2.68 4.66
C LEU A 236 25.51 2.61 5.47
N LYS A 237 25.48 2.91 6.77
CA LYS A 237 26.67 2.76 7.64
C LYS A 237 26.91 1.31 8.03
N GLU A 238 25.86 0.50 8.10
CA GLU A 238 25.93 -0.90 8.57
C GLU A 238 25.99 -1.90 7.42
N ILE A 239 25.38 -1.57 6.27
CA ILE A 239 25.30 -2.46 5.10
C ILE A 239 26.24 -1.94 4.01
N THR A 240 27.16 -2.77 3.52
CA THR A 240 27.97 -2.40 2.36
C THR A 240 27.26 -2.78 1.07
N ILE A 241 27.40 -1.96 0.03
CA ILE A 241 26.77 -2.21 -1.28
C ILE A 241 27.20 -3.56 -1.89
N LEU A 242 28.39 -4.06 -1.52
CA LEU A 242 28.90 -5.38 -1.93
C LEU A 242 28.06 -6.55 -1.40
N ASP A 243 27.44 -6.40 -0.24
CA ASP A 243 26.59 -7.44 0.37
C ASP A 243 25.31 -7.64 -0.46
N ILE A 244 24.78 -6.56 -1.04
CA ILE A 244 23.56 -6.58 -1.87
C ILE A 244 23.82 -7.30 -3.21
N TYR A 245 24.94 -7.04 -3.88
CA TYR A 245 25.23 -7.61 -5.21
C TYR A 245 25.44 -9.13 -5.21
N GLN A 246 25.83 -9.73 -4.08
CA GLN A 246 26.07 -11.16 -3.98
C GLN A 246 24.79 -12.00 -3.91
N ARG A 247 23.63 -11.38 -3.63
CA ARG A 247 22.34 -12.06 -3.52
C ARG A 247 21.52 -12.11 -4.81
N TYR A 248 21.86 -11.24 -5.78
CA TYR A 248 21.15 -11.12 -7.07
C TYR A 248 21.95 -11.64 -8.28
N MET A 249 23.04 -12.39 -8.04
CA MET A 249 23.74 -13.22 -9.04
C MET A 249 23.68 -14.69 -8.62
#